data_AF-A0A5P9HK09-F1
#
_entry.id   AF-A0A5P9HK09-F1
#
_cell.length_a   1.000
_cell.length_b   1.000
_cell.length_c   1.000
_cell.angle_alpha   90.00
_cell.angle_beta   90.00
_cell.angle_gamma   90.00
#
_symmetry.space_group_name_H-M   'P 1'
#
loop_
_entity.id
_entity.type
_entity.pdbx_description
1 polymer ?
#
loop_
_entity_poly.entity_id
_entity_poly.type
_entity_poly.pdbx_seq_one_letter_code
_entity_poly.pdbx_strand_id
1 'polypeptide(L)' 'MAKILLVLCIFFIIFSFFINTLGLMKMYPIYLTSPLLFLSLFLFISLLNNRKRFRGYK' A
#
# COMPACT_ATOMS: atom_id res chain seq x y z
N MET A 1 16.82 -6.75 2.72
CA MET A 1 15.38 -7.08 2.61
C MET A 1 14.47 -5.86 2.55
N ALA A 2 14.54 -4.89 3.48
CA ALA A 2 13.61 -3.75 3.53
C ALA A 2 13.56 -2.85 2.27
N LYS A 3 14.63 -2.78 1.46
CA LYS A 3 14.63 -2.05 0.17
C LYS A 3 13.77 -2.76 -0.89
N ILE A 4 13.89 -4.09 -1.00
CA ILE A 4 13.08 -4.92 -1.91
C ILE A 4 11.60 -4.85 -1.54
N LEU A 5 11.31 -4.89 -0.23
CA LEU A 5 9.94 -4.77 0.29
C LEU A 5 9.31 -3.40 -0.05
N LEU A 6 10.09 -2.31 0.01
CA LEU A 6 9.63 -1.00 -0.45
C LEU A 6 9.33 -0.97 -1.95
N VAL A 7 10.22 -1.53 -2.78
CA VAL A 7 10.01 -1.61 -4.24
C VAL A 7 8.74 -2.41 -4.55
N LEU A 8 8.55 -3.56 -3.90
CA LEU A 8 7.34 -4.38 -4.05
C LEU A 8 6.07 -3.62 -3.63
N CYS A 9 6.11 -2.88 -2.51
CA CYS A 9 4.98 -2.06 -2.08
C CYS A 9 4.66 -0.93 -3.07
N ILE A 10 5.67 -0.29 -3.67
CA ILE A 10 5.44 0.72 -4.71
C ILE A 10 4.75 0.10 -5.92
N PHE A 11 5.21 -1.06 -6.40
CA PHE A 11 4.52 -1.81 -7.45
C PHE A 11 3.08 -2.18 -7.07
N PHE A 12 2.86 -2.60 -5.83
CA PHE A 12 1.53 -2.95 -5.33
C PHE A 12 0.57 -1.75 -5.24
N ILE A 13 1.07 -0.56 -4.87
CA ILE A 13 0.31 0.69 -4.90
C ILE A 13 -0.10 1.04 -6.32
N ILE A 14 0.84 0.99 -7.27
CA ILE A 14 0.57 1.28 -8.69
C ILE A 14 -0.50 0.33 -9.21
N PHE A 15 -0.36 -0.97 -8.96
CA PHE A 15 -1.33 -1.98 -9.36
C PHE A 15 -2.72 -1.74 -8.74
N SER A 16 -2.78 -1.45 -7.44
CA SER A 16 -4.04 -1.15 -6.75
C SER A 16 -4.69 0.13 -7.26
N PHE A 17 -3.90 1.13 -7.66
CA PHE A 17 -4.38 2.37 -8.28
C PHE A 17 -5.05 2.13 -9.63
N PHE A 18 -4.47 1.28 -10.47
CA PHE A 18 -5.10 0.86 -11.73
C PHE A 18 -6.43 0.15 -11.48
N ILE A 19 -6.47 -0.82 -10.57
CA ILE A 19 -7.71 -1.53 -10.22
C ILE A 19 -8.78 -0.57 -9.66
N ASN A 20 -8.38 0.39 -8.83
CA ASN A 20 -9.33 1.37 -8.30
C ASN A 20 -9.89 2.29 -9.38
N THR A 21 -9.08 2.64 -10.39
CA THR A 21 -9.56 3.37 -11.56
C THR A 21 -10.58 2.56 -12.36
N LEU A 22 -10.39 1.25 -12.51
CA LEU A 22 -11.40 0.36 -13.10
C LEU A 22 -12.68 0.28 -12.24
N GLY A 23 -12.54 0.31 -10.91
CA GLY A 23 -13.67 0.41 -9.98
C GLY A 23 -14.46 1.71 -10.16
N LEU A 24 -13.77 2.84 -10.38
CA LEU A 24 -14.39 4.14 -10.70
C LEU A 24 -15.17 4.10 -12.02
N MET A 25 -14.68 3.32 -12.99
CA MET A 25 -15.37 3.08 -14.27
C MET A 25 -16.57 2.12 -14.16
N LYS A 26 -16.98 1.73 -12.94
CA LYS A 26 -18.04 0.74 -12.67
C LYS A 26 -17.79 -0.66 -13.24
N MET A 27 -16.56 -0.99 -13.63
CA MET A 27 -16.20 -2.37 -14.05
C MET A 27 -16.12 -3.30 -12.85
N TYR A 28 -15.73 -2.78 -11.69
CA TYR A 28 -15.68 -3.50 -10.43
C TYR A 28 -16.40 -2.71 -9.33
N PRO A 29 -16.95 -3.39 -8.30
CA PRO A 29 -17.53 -2.71 -7.16
C PRO A 29 -16.48 -1.90 -6.41
N ILE A 30 -16.70 -0.59 -6.31
CA ILE A 30 -15.75 0.34 -5.70
C ILE A 30 -15.48 0.07 -4.22
N TYR A 31 -16.44 -0.59 -3.56
CA TYR A 31 -16.33 -1.07 -2.19
C TYR A 31 -15.26 -2.15 -2.00
N LEU A 32 -14.83 -2.83 -3.06
CA LEU A 32 -13.72 -3.79 -3.02
C LEU A 32 -12.40 -3.15 -3.43
N THR A 33 -12.40 -2.26 -4.41
CA THR A 33 -11.18 -1.63 -4.92
C THR A 33 -10.64 -0.55 -3.99
N SER A 34 -11.52 0.18 -3.29
CA SER A 34 -11.11 1.25 -2.36
C SER A 34 -10.40 0.71 -1.12
N PRO A 35 -10.88 -0.34 -0.43
CA PRO A 35 -10.13 -0.96 0.68
C PRO A 35 -8.78 -1.52 0.23
N LEU A 36 -8.71 -2.10 -0.99
CA LEU A 36 -7.45 -2.63 -1.54
C LEU A 36 -6.40 -1.52 -1.69
N LEU A 37 -6.81 -0.38 -2.26
CA LEU A 37 -5.94 0.78 -2.41
C LEU A 37 -5.52 1.35 -1.05
N PHE A 38 -6.45 1.42 -0.10
CA PHE A 38 -6.15 1.84 1.27
C PHE A 38 -5.13 0.92 1.96
N LEU A 39 -5.29 -0.39 1.85
CA LEU A 39 -4.35 -1.39 2.38
C LEU A 39 -2.95 -1.20 1.78
N SER A 40 -2.86 -0.94 0.48
CA SER A 40 -1.58 -0.71 -0.19
C SER A 40 -0.82 0.50 0.39
N LEU A 41 -1.53 1.61 0.62
CA LEU A 41 -1.00 2.83 1.23
C LEU A 41 -0.65 2.62 2.70
N PHE A 42 -1.53 1.96 3.45
CA PHE A 42 -1.31 1.67 4.87
C PHE A 42 -0.05 0.82 5.09
N LEU A 43 0.14 -0.23 4.29
CA LEU A 43 1.34 -1.07 4.34
C LEU A 43 2.60 -0.25 4.02
N PHE A 44 2.54 0.62 3.02
CA PHE A 44 3.66 1.49 2.66
C PHE A 44 4.06 2.43 3.80
N ILE A 45 3.08 3.10 4.42
CA ILE A 45 3.31 3.99 5.57
C ILE A 45 3.84 3.18 6.76
N SER A 46 3.26 2.01 7.04
CA SER A 46 3.70 1.13 8.13
C SER A 46 5.17 0.70 7.94
N LEU A 47 5.57 0.35 6.72
CA LEU A 47 6.95 0.00 6.37
C LEU A 47 7.93 1.17 6.52
N LEU A 48 7.50 2.40 6.19
CA LEU A 48 8.30 3.60 6.43
C LEU A 48 8.45 3.86 7.93
N ASN A 49 7.37 3.72 8.70
CA ASN A 49 7.35 3.97 10.14
C ASN A 49 8.22 2.96 10.90
N ASN A 50 8.25 1.70 10.46
CA ASN A 50 9.05 0.64 11.11
C ASN A 50 10.56 0.91 11.08
N ARG A 51 11.04 1.79 10.18
CA ARG A 51 12.46 2.21 10.14
C ARG A 51 12.84 3.27 11.17
N LYS A 52 11.86 4.03 11.67
CA LYS A 52 12.05 5.16 12.62
C LYS A 52 11.66 4.78 14.04
N ARG A 53 11.41 3.50 14.33
CA ARG A 53 11.01 3.05 15.66
C ARG A 53 12.20 3.19 16.61
N PHE A 54 12.07 4.11 17.58
CA PHE A 54 13.01 4.29 18.67
C PHE A 54 13.20 2.95 19.38
N ARG A 55 14.43 2.43 19.41
CA ARG A 55 14.74 1.11 19.94
C ARG A 55 14.77 1.03 21.47
N GLY A 56 14.53 2.15 22.16
CA GLY A 56 14.70 2.22 23.62
C GLY A 56 16.18 2.15 24.00
N TYR A 57 16.55 2.85 25.07
CA TYR A 57 17.86 2.67 25.69
C TYR A 57 17.92 1.26 26.28
N LYS A 58 19.01 0.53 26.00
CA LYS A 58 19.30 -0.76 26.60
C LYS A 58 20.03 -0.57 27.91
#